data_AF-A0A3D0RW45-F1
#
_entry.id   AF-A0A3D0RW45-F1
#
_cell.length_a   1.000
_cell.length_b   1.000
_cell.length_c   1.000
_cell.angle_alpha   90.00
_cell.angle_beta   90.00
_cell.angle_gamma   90.00
#
_symmetry.space_group_name_H-M   'P 1'
#
loop_
_entity.id
_entity.type
_entity.pdbx_description
1 polymer ?
#
loop_
_entity_poly.entity_id
_entity_poly.type
_entity_poly.pdbx_seq_one_letter_code
_entity_poly.pdbx_strand_id
1 'polypeptide(L)'
;MAGRLRVGCVRTGFRHADPRQGFLWETADQPAARWHATGEGPAHYLADTPDGAWAEFLRHEHITDPDDLEGVARSLWAIVVDDADVEDATALTLPADLSFAGYGDCQAAARSARAAGATAVRAPSAALQPGHAGGYVCDGGLQPAPPTDGEVWVLFGPRNDIRGWRCVQAGSPSADLLTAVRHL
;
A
#
# COMPACT_ATOMS: atom_id res chain seq x y z
N MET A 1 -32.51 21.42 14.76
CA MET A 1 -31.19 21.16 15.39
C MET A 1 -30.21 20.90 14.27
N ALA A 2 -29.20 21.75 14.11
CA ALA A 2 -28.16 21.55 13.10
C ALA A 2 -27.30 20.36 13.55
N GLY A 3 -27.37 19.25 12.81
CA GLY A 3 -26.45 18.13 13.01
C GLY A 3 -25.04 18.63 12.76
N ARG A 4 -24.18 18.57 13.79
CA ARG A 4 -22.74 18.69 13.59
C ARG A 4 -22.35 17.61 12.57
N LEU A 5 -21.93 18.03 11.39
CA LEU A 5 -21.14 17.19 10.50
C LEU A 5 -19.97 16.69 11.34
N ARG A 6 -19.91 15.37 11.60
CA ARG A 6 -18.62 14.78 11.94
C ARG A 6 -17.76 15.03 10.70
N VAL A 7 -16.80 15.93 10.81
CA VAL A 7 -15.68 15.91 9.87
C VAL A 7 -15.00 14.58 10.17
N GLY A 8 -15.33 13.55 9.38
CA GLY A 8 -14.65 12.26 9.47
C GLY A 8 -13.16 12.53 9.30
N CYS A 9 -12.36 12.06 10.25
CA CYS A 9 -10.92 12.03 10.04
C CYS A 9 -10.68 11.10 8.85
N VAL A 10 -9.75 11.48 7.97
CA VAL A 10 -9.40 10.68 6.79
C VAL A 10 -7.90 10.49 6.75
N ARG A 11 -7.48 9.33 6.25
CA ARG A 11 -6.09 9.05 5.89
C ARG A 11 -5.90 9.08 4.39
N THR A 12 -4.65 9.25 3.98
CA THR A 12 -4.26 9.11 2.58
C THR A 12 -3.45 7.84 2.44
N GLY A 13 -3.94 6.88 1.65
CA GLY A 13 -3.19 5.73 1.20
C GLY A 13 -2.67 5.93 -0.22
N PHE A 14 -1.57 5.27 -0.56
CA PHE A 14 -0.91 5.39 -1.85
C PHE A 14 -0.87 4.05 -2.57
N ARG A 15 -1.08 4.08 -3.89
CA ARG A 15 -1.05 2.87 -4.72
C ARG A 15 -0.48 3.15 -6.09
N HIS A 16 0.42 2.27 -6.54
CA HIS A 16 0.86 2.24 -7.92
C HIS A 16 -0.05 1.33 -8.77
N ALA A 17 -0.22 1.67 -10.05
CA ALA A 17 -0.97 0.87 -11.01
C ALA A 17 -0.42 1.04 -12.43
N ASP A 18 -0.79 0.14 -13.33
CA ASP A 18 -0.61 0.36 -14.77
C ASP A 18 -1.35 1.67 -15.15
N PRO A 19 -0.76 2.56 -15.98
CA PRO A 19 -1.38 3.84 -16.33
C PRO A 19 -2.77 3.73 -16.98
N ARG A 20 -3.10 2.57 -17.56
CA ARG A 20 -4.40 2.29 -18.20
C ARG A 20 -5.47 1.84 -17.21
N GLN A 21 -5.08 1.50 -15.97
CA GLN A 21 -5.97 0.96 -14.95
C GLN A 21 -6.42 2.04 -13.96
N GLY A 22 -7.60 1.82 -13.38
CA GLY A 22 -8.07 2.59 -12.23
C GLY A 22 -7.29 2.29 -10.95
N PHE A 23 -7.52 3.09 -9.91
CA PHE A 23 -6.82 2.95 -8.63
C PHE A 23 -7.40 1.86 -7.71
N LEU A 24 -8.59 1.35 -8.01
CA LEU A 24 -9.22 0.22 -7.31
C LEU A 24 -9.59 -0.88 -8.30
N TRP A 25 -9.70 -2.10 -7.76
CA TRP A 25 -10.21 -3.25 -8.50
C TRP A 25 -11.74 -3.26 -8.44
N GLU A 26 -12.41 -3.47 -9.57
CA GLU A 26 -13.88 -3.56 -9.58
C GLU A 26 -14.39 -4.97 -9.28
N THR A 27 -13.54 -5.99 -9.48
CA THR A 27 -13.90 -7.41 -9.36
C THR A 27 -12.82 -8.20 -8.63
N ALA A 28 -13.11 -9.47 -8.36
CA ALA A 28 -12.16 -10.42 -7.79
C ALA A 28 -11.11 -10.95 -8.80
N ASP A 29 -11.15 -10.49 -10.06
CA ASP A 29 -10.24 -10.92 -11.13
C ASP A 29 -8.90 -10.18 -11.06
N GLN A 30 -8.27 -10.28 -9.90
CA GLN A 30 -6.93 -9.77 -9.62
C GLN A 30 -5.99 -10.94 -9.28
N PRO A 31 -4.70 -10.87 -9.64
CA PRO A 31 -3.73 -11.87 -9.25
C PRO A 31 -3.64 -12.00 -7.73
N ALA A 32 -3.47 -13.23 -7.23
CA ALA A 32 -3.24 -13.47 -5.82
C ALA A 32 -2.03 -12.67 -5.31
N ALA A 33 -2.12 -12.20 -4.07
CA ALA A 33 -1.03 -11.50 -3.40
C ALA A 33 -0.93 -11.93 -1.93
N ARG A 34 -0.11 -11.22 -1.15
CA ARG A 34 0.23 -11.61 0.22
C ARG A 34 -0.97 -11.86 1.13
N TRP A 35 -2.03 -11.08 0.98
CA TRP A 35 -3.20 -11.05 1.89
C TRP A 35 -4.51 -11.49 1.23
N HIS A 36 -4.46 -12.03 0.02
CA HIS A 36 -5.62 -12.64 -0.64
C HIS A 36 -5.19 -13.68 -1.67
N ALA A 37 -5.93 -14.78 -1.76
CA ALA A 37 -5.77 -15.77 -2.81
C ALA A 37 -6.58 -15.40 -4.07
N THR A 38 -6.35 -16.12 -5.18
CA THR A 38 -7.11 -15.98 -6.42
C THR A 38 -8.61 -16.11 -6.16
N GLY A 39 -9.40 -15.15 -6.64
CA GLY A 39 -10.86 -15.13 -6.48
C GLY A 39 -11.35 -14.65 -5.11
N GLU A 40 -10.47 -14.30 -4.17
CA GLU A 40 -10.86 -13.73 -2.86
C GLU A 40 -11.00 -12.20 -2.87
N GLY A 41 -10.81 -11.56 -4.04
CA GLY A 41 -10.90 -10.11 -4.20
C GLY A 41 -12.35 -9.57 -4.32
N PRO A 42 -12.49 -8.25 -4.57
CA PRO A 42 -11.40 -7.29 -4.71
C PRO A 42 -10.68 -7.03 -3.38
N ALA A 43 -9.36 -6.87 -3.46
CA ALA A 43 -8.50 -6.51 -2.33
C ALA A 43 -7.56 -5.38 -2.76
N HIS A 44 -7.58 -4.27 -2.03
CA HIS A 44 -6.89 -3.03 -2.41
C HIS A 44 -5.72 -2.76 -1.47
N TYR A 45 -4.51 -2.86 -2.00
CA TYR A 45 -3.27 -2.64 -1.26
C TYR A 45 -2.88 -1.18 -1.36
N LEU A 46 -2.83 -0.52 -0.20
CA LEU A 46 -2.44 0.87 -0.05
C LEU A 46 -1.23 0.93 0.88
N ALA A 47 -0.19 1.66 0.52
CA ALA A 47 0.86 2.04 1.45
C ALA A 47 0.47 3.35 2.15
N ASP A 48 0.95 3.56 3.37
CA ASP A 48 0.79 4.82 4.11
C ASP A 48 1.64 5.98 3.56
N THR A 49 2.61 5.67 2.70
CA THR A 49 3.51 6.64 2.07
C THR A 49 3.66 6.40 0.55
N PRO A 50 3.97 7.44 -0.25
CA PRO A 50 4.29 7.30 -1.67
C PRO A 50 5.45 6.33 -1.90
N ASP A 51 6.51 6.45 -1.10
CA ASP A 51 7.71 5.62 -1.20
C ASP A 51 7.41 4.17 -0.83
N GLY A 52 6.53 3.91 0.13
CA GLY A 52 6.03 2.57 0.41
C GLY A 52 5.31 1.95 -0.79
N ALA A 53 4.47 2.71 -1.50
CA ALA A 53 3.78 2.20 -2.68
C ALA A 53 4.74 1.88 -3.82
N TRP A 54 5.79 2.68 -3.99
CA TRP A 54 6.85 2.42 -4.96
C TRP A 54 7.75 1.25 -4.54
N ALA A 55 8.06 1.12 -3.24
CA ALA A 55 8.85 0.01 -2.73
C ALA A 55 8.15 -1.33 -2.99
N GLU A 56 6.84 -1.41 -2.80
CA GLU A 56 6.05 -2.62 -3.10
C GLU A 56 6.15 -2.98 -4.60
N PHE A 57 6.12 -2.00 -5.51
CA PHE A 57 6.38 -2.22 -6.93
C PHE A 57 7.78 -2.79 -7.18
N LEU A 58 8.82 -2.11 -6.68
CA LEU A 58 10.21 -2.49 -6.90
C LEU A 58 10.51 -3.89 -6.38
N ARG A 59 10.01 -4.22 -5.18
CA ARG A 59 10.13 -5.56 -4.58
C ARG A 59 9.38 -6.61 -5.40
N HIS A 60 8.19 -6.30 -5.93
CA HIS A 60 7.39 -7.24 -6.70
C HIS A 60 8.01 -7.57 -8.07
N GLU A 61 8.56 -6.56 -8.74
CA GLU A 61 9.22 -6.72 -10.05
C GLU A 61 10.69 -7.16 -9.92
N HIS A 62 11.21 -7.35 -8.70
CA HIS A 62 12.60 -7.69 -8.43
C HIS A 62 13.62 -6.69 -9.02
N ILE A 63 13.24 -5.40 -9.07
CA ILE A 63 14.09 -4.33 -9.59
C ILE A 63 15.10 -3.94 -8.51
N THR A 64 16.37 -4.21 -8.79
CA THR A 64 17.49 -3.91 -7.87
C THR A 64 18.55 -3.01 -8.49
N ASP A 65 18.62 -2.97 -9.83
CA ASP A 65 19.54 -2.13 -10.59
C ASP A 65 18.83 -0.82 -10.99
N PRO A 66 19.43 0.36 -10.77
CA PRO A 66 18.92 1.63 -11.30
C PRO A 66 18.64 1.61 -12.81
N ASP A 67 19.40 0.85 -13.60
CA ASP A 67 19.20 0.76 -15.06
C ASP A 67 17.88 0.05 -15.40
N ASP A 68 17.39 -0.87 -14.56
CA ASP A 68 16.10 -1.54 -14.73
C ASP A 68 14.89 -0.60 -14.50
N LEU A 69 15.13 0.62 -14.00
CA LEU A 69 14.11 1.66 -13.94
C LEU A 69 13.84 2.30 -15.31
N GLU A 70 14.72 2.09 -16.29
CA GLU A 70 14.50 2.57 -17.64
C GLU A 70 13.25 1.89 -18.24
N GLY A 71 12.32 2.71 -18.75
CA GLY A 71 11.05 2.22 -19.30
C GLY A 71 9.95 1.94 -18.27
N VAL A 72 10.23 2.02 -16.97
CA VAL A 72 9.18 2.00 -15.94
C VAL A 72 8.26 3.21 -16.13
N ALA A 73 6.98 2.93 -16.35
CA ALA A 73 5.93 3.94 -16.48
C ALA A 73 4.68 3.48 -15.74
N ARG A 74 4.51 3.97 -14.50
CA ARG A 74 3.36 3.64 -13.63
C ARG A 74 2.61 4.90 -13.24
N SER A 75 1.32 4.73 -12.95
CA SER A 75 0.55 5.76 -12.25
C SER A 75 0.69 5.58 -10.74
N LEU A 76 0.84 6.70 -10.02
CA LEU A 76 0.74 6.75 -8.56
C LEU A 76 -0.53 7.51 -8.18
N TRP A 77 -1.29 6.93 -7.27
CA TRP A 77 -2.55 7.48 -6.78
C TRP A 77 -2.47 7.79 -5.29
N ALA A 78 -3.00 8.93 -4.88
CA ALA A 78 -3.34 9.24 -3.49
C ALA A 78 -4.84 8.98 -3.29
N ILE A 79 -5.19 8.19 -2.29
CA ILE A 79 -6.53 7.62 -2.09
C ILE A 79 -6.99 7.96 -0.68
N VAL A 80 -8.16 8.59 -0.55
CA VAL A 80 -8.73 8.97 0.74
C VAL A 80 -9.46 7.79 1.36
N VAL A 81 -8.98 7.37 2.53
CA VAL A 81 -9.54 6.26 3.31
C VAL A 81 -10.15 6.84 4.58
N ASP A 82 -11.29 6.33 5.03
CA ASP A 82 -11.85 6.70 6.33
C ASP A 82 -10.87 6.28 7.42
N ASP A 83 -10.63 7.14 8.41
CA ASP A 83 -9.73 6.82 9.52
C ASP A 83 -10.22 5.58 10.29
N ALA A 84 -11.53 5.35 10.36
CA ALA A 84 -12.11 4.16 10.97
C ALA A 84 -11.73 2.88 10.22
N ASP A 85 -11.66 2.91 8.88
CA ASP A 85 -11.22 1.74 8.10
C ASP A 85 -9.78 1.33 8.43
N VAL A 86 -8.93 2.26 8.87
CA VAL A 86 -7.53 2.01 9.21
C VAL A 86 -7.34 1.71 10.69
N GLU A 87 -8.07 2.38 11.58
CA GLU A 87 -7.99 2.12 13.02
C GLU A 87 -8.68 0.81 13.43
N ASP A 88 -9.81 0.47 12.80
CA ASP A 88 -10.52 -0.78 13.05
C ASP A 88 -9.93 -1.94 12.23
N ALA A 89 -8.93 -1.67 11.37
CA ALA A 89 -8.26 -2.71 10.61
C ALA A 89 -7.59 -3.74 11.52
N THR A 90 -7.79 -5.01 11.20
CA THR A 90 -7.12 -6.08 11.95
C THR A 90 -5.62 -6.03 11.69
N ALA A 91 -4.82 -5.84 12.73
CA ALA A 91 -3.37 -5.81 12.64
C ALA A 91 -2.81 -7.23 12.43
N LEU A 92 -2.07 -7.45 11.35
CA LEU A 92 -1.42 -8.71 11.01
C LEU A 92 0.10 -8.53 10.98
N THR A 93 0.81 -9.24 11.85
CA THR A 93 2.26 -9.05 12.09
C THR A 93 3.12 -10.21 11.58
N LEU A 94 2.69 -10.91 10.54
CA LEU A 94 3.44 -12.04 9.99
C LEU A 94 4.77 -11.58 9.36
N PRO A 95 5.84 -12.39 9.44
CA PRO A 95 7.17 -12.01 8.98
C PRO A 95 7.20 -11.53 7.53
N ALA A 96 7.98 -10.48 7.28
CA ALA A 96 8.11 -9.83 5.97
C ALA A 96 9.03 -10.59 4.99
N ASP A 97 9.77 -11.59 5.47
CA ASP A 97 10.66 -12.48 4.72
C ASP A 97 9.96 -13.75 4.22
N LEU A 98 8.66 -13.92 4.49
CA LEU A 98 7.85 -14.97 3.86
C LEU A 98 7.92 -14.78 2.34
N SER A 99 8.66 -15.69 1.68
CA SER A 99 8.93 -15.64 0.25
C SER A 99 7.62 -15.74 -0.55
N PHE A 100 7.66 -15.27 -1.80
CA PHE A 100 6.55 -15.39 -2.76
C PHE A 100 6.03 -16.84 -2.91
N ALA A 101 6.84 -17.85 -2.57
CA ALA A 101 6.52 -19.27 -2.67
C ALA A 101 5.47 -19.75 -1.64
N GLY A 102 5.03 -18.92 -0.68
CA GLY A 102 4.13 -19.39 0.36
C GLY A 102 3.37 -18.28 1.09
N TYR A 103 2.62 -17.43 0.37
CA TYR A 103 1.66 -16.53 1.01
C TYR A 103 0.51 -17.24 1.76
N GLY A 104 0.51 -18.58 1.82
CA GLY A 104 -0.54 -19.38 2.45
C GLY A 104 -0.88 -18.95 3.87
N ASP A 105 0.13 -18.69 4.72
CA ASP A 105 -0.10 -18.26 6.10
C ASP A 105 -0.68 -16.84 6.18
N CYS A 106 -0.17 -15.91 5.36
CA CYS A 106 -0.70 -14.56 5.27
C CYS A 106 -2.15 -14.55 4.74
N GLN A 107 -2.43 -15.33 3.70
CA GLN A 107 -3.77 -15.47 3.13
C GLN A 107 -4.73 -16.14 4.12
N ALA A 108 -4.28 -17.15 4.87
CA ALA A 108 -5.08 -17.80 5.91
C ALA A 108 -5.41 -16.84 7.06
N ALA A 109 -4.43 -16.03 7.49
CA ALA A 109 -4.65 -14.99 8.50
C ALA A 109 -5.66 -13.94 8.02
N ALA A 110 -5.51 -13.43 6.79
CA ALA A 110 -6.45 -12.48 6.20
C ALA A 110 -7.86 -13.09 6.03
N ARG A 111 -7.96 -14.35 5.62
CA ARG A 111 -9.23 -15.07 5.54
C ARG A 111 -9.90 -15.19 6.92
N SER A 112 -9.12 -15.49 7.95
CA SER A 112 -9.62 -15.58 9.32
C SER A 112 -10.12 -14.22 9.83
N ALA A 113 -9.40 -13.13 9.54
CA ALA A 113 -9.83 -11.78 9.86
C ALA A 113 -11.16 -11.43 9.16
N ARG A 114 -11.28 -11.71 7.84
CA ARG A 114 -12.52 -11.49 7.10
C ARG A 114 -13.69 -12.33 7.63
N ALA A 115 -13.45 -13.59 7.99
CA ALA A 115 -14.46 -14.45 8.61
C ALA A 115 -14.95 -13.93 9.97
N ALA A 116 -14.11 -13.18 10.69
CA ALA A 116 -14.46 -12.46 11.91
C ALA A 116 -15.12 -11.09 11.65
N GLY A 117 -15.33 -10.70 10.39
CA GLY A 117 -16.01 -9.46 10.01
C GLY A 117 -15.09 -8.29 9.67
N ALA A 118 -13.76 -8.50 9.61
CA ALA A 118 -12.85 -7.44 9.23
C ALA A 118 -13.08 -6.98 7.77
N THR A 119 -13.27 -5.69 7.58
CA THR A 119 -13.36 -5.04 6.26
C THR A 119 -12.00 -4.58 5.73
N ALA A 120 -11.00 -4.51 6.61
CA ALA A 120 -9.63 -4.16 6.29
C ALA A 120 -8.64 -4.88 7.23
N VAL A 121 -7.41 -5.04 6.76
CA VAL A 121 -6.25 -5.43 7.59
C VAL A 121 -5.14 -4.41 7.41
N ARG A 122 -4.32 -4.24 8.45
CA ARG A 122 -3.08 -3.45 8.39
C ARG A 122 -1.89 -4.30 8.79
N ALA A 123 -0.76 -4.08 8.14
CA ALA A 123 0.46 -4.82 8.40
C ALA A 123 1.69 -3.95 8.15
N PRO A 124 2.82 -4.19 8.83
CA PRO A 124 4.09 -3.56 8.45
C PRO A 124 4.40 -3.81 6.98
N SER A 125 4.94 -2.80 6.30
CA SER A 125 5.42 -2.93 4.93
C SER A 125 6.43 -4.06 4.86
N ALA A 126 6.22 -4.96 3.89
CA ALA A 126 7.23 -5.95 3.59
C ALA A 126 8.33 -5.32 2.73
N ALA A 127 7.95 -4.41 1.84
CA ALA A 127 8.86 -3.85 0.86
C ALA A 127 9.90 -2.90 1.43
N LEU A 128 9.63 -2.17 2.51
CA LEU A 128 10.61 -1.26 3.09
C LEU A 128 11.49 -1.94 4.14
N GLN A 129 12.74 -1.48 4.21
CA GLN A 129 13.61 -1.68 5.37
C GLN A 129 13.07 -0.88 6.57
N PRO A 130 13.30 -1.32 7.82
CA PRO A 130 12.90 -0.57 9.00
C PRO A 130 13.44 0.88 8.98
N GLY A 131 12.61 1.84 9.39
CA GLY A 131 12.94 3.27 9.45
C GLY A 131 12.96 4.01 8.11
N HIS A 132 12.69 3.34 6.98
CA HIS A 132 12.82 3.93 5.64
C HIS A 132 11.50 4.43 5.03
N ALA A 133 10.44 4.56 5.82
CA ALA A 133 9.20 5.24 5.39
C ALA A 133 9.14 6.72 5.82
N GLY A 134 10.28 7.27 6.27
CA GLY A 134 10.36 8.67 6.70
C GLY A 134 10.16 9.64 5.53
N GLY A 135 9.57 10.80 5.83
CA GLY A 135 9.41 11.89 4.87
C GLY A 135 10.48 12.97 5.02
N TYR A 136 10.10 14.20 4.70
CA TYR A 136 10.92 15.39 4.87
C TYR A 136 10.16 16.46 5.65
N VAL A 137 10.89 17.32 6.37
CA VAL A 137 10.38 18.51 7.03
C VAL A 137 11.06 19.76 6.48
N CYS A 138 10.34 20.89 6.49
CA CYS A 138 10.89 22.19 6.12
C CYS A 138 11.37 22.94 7.36
N ASP A 139 12.63 22.78 7.72
CA ASP A 139 13.29 23.48 8.83
C ASP A 139 14.67 23.97 8.37
N GLY A 140 14.78 25.27 8.08
CA GLY A 140 16.00 25.85 7.48
C GLY A 140 16.35 25.31 6.09
N GLY A 141 15.41 24.64 5.43
CA GLY A 141 15.62 23.89 4.19
C GLY A 141 14.84 22.57 4.22
N LEU A 142 14.96 21.77 3.15
CA LEU A 142 14.39 20.42 3.14
C LEU A 142 15.32 19.49 3.94
N GLN A 143 14.81 18.92 5.03
CA GLN A 143 15.56 18.03 5.92
C GLN A 143 14.84 16.68 6.03
N PRO A 144 15.55 15.55 6.16
CA PRO A 144 14.92 14.28 6.46
C PRO A 144 14.09 14.36 7.76
N ALA A 145 12.87 13.84 7.74
CA ALA A 145 12.06 13.65 8.93
C ALA A 145 12.64 12.50 9.78
N PRO A 146 12.23 12.36 11.05
CA PRO A 146 12.58 11.19 11.85
C PRO A 146 12.23 9.88 11.12
N PRO A 147 13.08 8.83 11.23
CA PRO A 147 12.80 7.53 10.64
C PRO A 147 11.46 6.96 11.13
N THR A 148 10.69 6.40 10.21
CA THR A 148 9.43 5.69 10.50
C THR A 148 9.38 4.37 9.74
N ASP A 149 8.71 3.38 10.34
CA ASP A 149 8.37 2.15 9.64
C ASP A 149 7.12 2.37 8.79
N GLY A 150 7.10 1.80 7.59
CA GLY A 150 5.94 1.91 6.69
C GLY A 150 4.88 0.88 7.01
N GLU A 151 3.62 1.21 6.71
CA GLU A 151 2.47 0.34 6.85
C GLU A 151 1.77 0.11 5.50
N VAL A 152 1.19 -1.07 5.34
CA VAL A 152 0.28 -1.40 4.23
C VAL A 152 -1.10 -1.69 4.79
N TRP A 153 -2.11 -1.09 4.18
CA TRP A 153 -3.52 -1.34 4.42
C TRP A 153 -4.08 -2.16 3.26
N VAL A 154 -4.84 -3.20 3.58
CA VAL A 154 -5.59 -3.97 2.59
C VAL A 154 -7.07 -3.83 2.87
N LEU A 155 -7.76 -3.10 1.98
CA LEU A 155 -9.21 -2.93 2.04
C LEU A 155 -9.88 -4.06 1.26
N PHE A 156 -10.85 -4.73 1.87
CA PHE A 156 -11.55 -5.87 1.26
C PHE A 156 -12.94 -5.52 0.75
N GLY A 157 -13.29 -6.08 -0.42
CA GLY A 157 -14.59 -5.89 -1.05
C GLY A 157 -14.69 -4.57 -1.82
N PRO A 158 -15.81 -4.35 -2.52
CA PRO A 158 -16.01 -3.13 -3.31
C PRO A 158 -15.89 -1.87 -2.46
N ARG A 159 -15.27 -0.81 -3.02
CA ARG A 159 -15.03 0.49 -2.38
C ARG A 159 -15.42 1.65 -3.31
N ASN A 160 -16.66 1.62 -3.78
CA ASN A 160 -17.19 2.55 -4.77
C ASN A 160 -17.39 3.99 -4.24
N ASP A 161 -17.24 4.16 -2.93
CA ASP A 161 -17.39 5.39 -2.17
C ASP A 161 -16.06 6.13 -1.95
N ILE A 162 -14.93 5.47 -2.21
CA ILE A 162 -13.59 6.00 -2.00
C ILE A 162 -13.16 6.87 -3.18
N ARG A 163 -12.54 8.02 -2.87
CA ARG A 163 -11.99 8.95 -3.87
C ARG A 163 -10.47 8.80 -3.95
N GLY A 164 -9.94 8.93 -5.16
CA GLY A 164 -8.50 8.99 -5.41
C GLY A 164 -8.13 10.06 -6.44
N TRP A 165 -6.91 10.57 -6.33
CA TRP A 165 -6.30 11.52 -7.25
C TRP A 165 -5.03 10.91 -7.83
N ARG A 166 -4.88 11.03 -9.15
CA ARG A 166 -3.66 10.62 -9.81
C ARG A 166 -2.59 11.67 -9.54
N CYS A 167 -1.57 11.30 -8.77
CA CYS A 167 -0.42 12.13 -8.46
C CYS A 167 0.61 12.08 -9.61
N VAL A 168 0.75 10.90 -10.21
CA VAL A 168 1.69 10.62 -11.31
C VAL A 168 0.96 9.75 -12.34
N GLN A 169 1.13 10.02 -13.64
CA GLN A 169 0.48 9.24 -14.70
C GLN A 169 1.39 8.18 -15.33
N ALA A 170 2.60 8.57 -15.73
CA ALA A 170 3.57 7.70 -16.38
C ALA A 170 4.96 8.05 -15.84
N GLY A 171 5.20 7.68 -14.58
CA GLY A 171 6.45 7.97 -13.89
C GLY A 171 7.12 6.72 -13.35
N SER A 172 8.31 6.93 -12.80
CA SER A 172 9.18 5.93 -12.20
C SER A 172 9.62 6.43 -10.82
N PRO A 173 9.86 5.54 -9.83
CA PRO A 173 10.43 5.96 -8.55
C PRO A 173 11.85 6.49 -8.69
N SER A 174 12.34 7.21 -7.67
CA SER A 174 13.76 7.58 -7.60
C SER A 174 14.63 6.34 -7.44
N ALA A 175 15.80 6.31 -8.09
CA ALA A 175 16.81 5.27 -7.89
C ALA A 175 17.28 5.19 -6.42
N ASP A 176 17.24 6.30 -5.69
CA ASP A 176 17.61 6.34 -4.27
C ASP A 176 16.76 5.37 -3.42
N LEU A 177 15.51 5.16 -3.81
CA LEU A 177 14.58 4.28 -3.10
C LEU A 177 15.04 2.81 -3.13
N LEU A 178 15.81 2.39 -4.14
CA LEU A 178 16.30 1.01 -4.25
C LEU A 178 17.09 0.56 -3.02
N THR A 179 17.78 1.49 -2.35
CA THR A 179 18.55 1.22 -1.13
C THR A 179 17.67 0.99 0.09
N ALA A 180 16.46 1.55 0.09
CA ALA A 180 15.46 1.42 1.16
C ALA A 180 14.57 0.18 0.98
N VAL A 181 14.59 -0.47 -0.19
CA VAL A 181 13.78 -1.66 -0.47
C VAL A 181 14.42 -2.91 0.15
N ARG A 182 13.58 -3.77 0.70
CA ARG A 182 13.91 -5.12 1.14
C ARG A 182 13.71 -6.08 -0.03
N HIS A 183 14.81 -6.40 -0.71
CA HIS A 183 14.85 -7.40 -1.76
C HIS A 183 14.82 -8.81 -1.15
N LEU A 184 14.16 -9.74 -1.85
CA LEU A 184 14.04 -11.16 -1.47
C LEU A 184 15.15 -11.99 -2.11
#